data_AF-A0A8H6MF06-F1
#
_entry.id   AF-A0A8H6MF06-F1
#
_cell.length_a   1.000
_cell.length_b   1.000
_cell.length_c   1.000
_cell.angle_alpha   90.00
_cell.angle_beta   90.00
_cell.angle_gamma   90.00
#
_symmetry.space_group_name_H-M   'P 1'
#
loop_
_entity.id
_entity.type
_entity.pdbx_description
1 polymer ?
#
loop_
_entity_poly.entity_id
_entity_poly.type
_entity_poly.pdbx_seq_one_letter_code
_entity_poly.pdbx_strand_id
1 'polypeptide(L)'
;MSTTEPPAPGYPNRMSLQLEKLEDLSDTKNPARNQLISLFCSAIYSDGGATAASALITDCLSVCGGSTELLSKVLQTKFVDEKTPLHWVIVNLGIAKGPHTALPLLVKEILDCCAPSLSPVAKAGIEMACCERDDDDLYQLMMRHELLLSNADPTSPLFEDPTVKVADNVVTFKIPKFLDQMLVLKMTRFQVISRGALYCITFSNTPDRWTFEVVRIGAAPGVKQLSGGIQLVFDCLGEESVNGAKLGNRFIFSATYRESRAVGEINLLRKRNNFIGRTDRELSGQIGFPK
;
A
#
# COMPACT_ATOMS: atom_id res chain seq x y z
N MET A 1 -19.00 -58.38 -1.41
CA MET A 1 -19.09 -57.69 -2.71
C MET A 1 -18.09 -56.54 -2.66
N SER A 2 -16.89 -56.74 -3.20
CA SER A 2 -15.84 -55.72 -3.24
C SER A 2 -16.08 -54.82 -4.45
N THR A 3 -16.35 -53.55 -4.19
CA THR A 3 -16.45 -52.51 -5.21
C THR A 3 -15.04 -52.08 -5.61
N THR A 4 -14.59 -52.55 -6.77
CA THR A 4 -13.39 -52.07 -7.46
C THR A 4 -13.69 -50.68 -8.01
N GLU A 5 -13.19 -49.66 -7.32
CA GLU A 5 -13.16 -48.28 -7.84
C GLU A 5 -12.30 -48.23 -9.10
N PRO A 6 -12.79 -47.65 -10.20
CA PRO A 6 -12.01 -47.51 -11.42
C PRO A 6 -10.82 -46.56 -11.17
N PRO A 7 -9.63 -46.86 -11.72
CA PRO A 7 -8.47 -46.00 -11.58
C PRO A 7 -8.79 -44.61 -12.16
N ALA A 8 -8.53 -43.58 -11.36
CA ALA A 8 -8.71 -42.19 -11.76
C ALA A 8 -7.98 -41.95 -13.10
N PRO A 9 -8.59 -41.25 -14.07
CA PRO A 9 -7.96 -40.96 -15.34
C PRO A 9 -6.63 -40.25 -15.09
N GLY A 10 -5.55 -40.88 -15.52
CA GLY A 10 -4.20 -40.32 -15.39
C GLY A 10 -4.15 -38.97 -16.08
N TYR A 11 -3.83 -37.92 -15.32
CA TYR A 11 -3.54 -36.61 -15.89
C TYR A 11 -2.40 -36.78 -16.90
N PRO A 12 -2.56 -36.29 -18.14
CA PRO A 12 -1.54 -36.44 -19.17
C PRO A 12 -0.21 -35.91 -18.64
N ASN A 13 0.86 -36.68 -18.87
CA ASN A 13 2.23 -36.37 -18.52
C ASN A 13 2.49 -34.87 -18.75
N ARG A 14 2.60 -34.08 -17.66
CA ARG A 14 2.97 -32.66 -17.72
C ARG A 14 4.33 -32.63 -18.43
N MET A 15 4.35 -32.30 -19.72
CA MET A 15 5.60 -31.99 -20.40
C MET A 15 6.27 -30.91 -19.55
N SER A 16 7.47 -31.18 -19.06
CA SER A 16 8.23 -30.26 -18.22
C SER A 16 8.64 -29.06 -19.07
N LEU A 17 7.73 -28.10 -19.23
CA LEU A 17 8.00 -26.81 -19.83
C LEU A 17 8.88 -26.04 -18.84
N GLN A 18 10.13 -25.82 -19.22
CA GLN A 18 11.10 -25.10 -18.41
C GLN A 18 11.41 -23.76 -19.06
N LEU A 19 11.34 -22.70 -18.28
CA LEU A 19 11.83 -21.38 -18.62
C LEU A 19 13.34 -21.38 -18.37
N GLU A 20 14.14 -21.25 -19.42
CA GLU A 20 15.60 -21.24 -19.28
C GLU A 20 16.13 -19.84 -18.98
N LYS A 21 15.50 -18.82 -19.59
CA LYS A 21 15.95 -17.42 -19.48
C LYS A 21 14.79 -16.45 -19.33
N LEU A 22 15.06 -15.26 -18.84
CA LEU A 22 14.02 -14.27 -18.55
C LEU A 22 13.47 -13.64 -19.83
N GLU A 23 14.28 -13.56 -20.89
CA GLU A 23 13.90 -12.98 -22.18
C GLU A 23 12.75 -13.75 -22.85
N ASP A 24 12.64 -15.04 -22.55
CA ASP A 24 11.59 -15.95 -23.03
C ASP A 24 10.18 -15.48 -22.60
N LEU A 25 10.07 -14.70 -21.51
CA LEU A 25 8.80 -14.10 -21.08
C LEU A 25 8.27 -13.01 -22.02
N SER A 26 9.13 -12.46 -22.89
CA SER A 26 8.72 -11.47 -23.89
C SER A 26 8.03 -12.12 -25.09
N ASP A 27 8.25 -13.42 -25.33
CA ASP A 27 7.58 -14.14 -26.41
C ASP A 27 6.19 -14.61 -25.96
N THR A 28 5.16 -13.95 -26.50
CA THR A 28 3.75 -14.30 -26.26
C THR A 28 3.39 -15.75 -26.65
N LYS A 29 4.16 -16.39 -27.53
CA LYS A 29 3.96 -17.78 -27.95
C LYS A 29 4.71 -18.78 -27.08
N ASN A 30 5.57 -18.32 -26.16
CA ASN A 30 6.32 -19.20 -25.29
C ASN A 30 5.37 -20.01 -24.38
N PRO A 31 5.44 -21.35 -24.40
CA PRO A 31 4.54 -22.19 -23.64
C PRO A 31 4.75 -22.07 -22.11
N ALA A 32 5.98 -21.85 -21.64
CA ALA A 32 6.27 -21.64 -20.22
C ALA A 32 5.68 -20.32 -19.71
N ARG A 33 5.77 -19.23 -20.50
CA ARG A 33 5.09 -17.95 -20.21
C ARG A 33 3.58 -18.15 -20.08
N ASN A 34 2.96 -18.84 -21.03
CA ASN A 34 1.51 -19.07 -21.02
C ASN A 34 1.08 -19.98 -19.87
N GLN A 35 1.91 -20.95 -19.49
CA GLN A 35 1.69 -21.77 -18.30
C GLN A 35 1.75 -20.93 -17.01
N LEU A 36 2.74 -20.04 -16.86
CA LEU A 36 2.82 -19.14 -15.71
C LEU A 36 1.56 -18.26 -15.60
N ILE A 37 1.11 -17.65 -16.70
CA ILE A 37 -0.14 -16.85 -16.71
C ILE A 37 -1.33 -17.71 -16.28
N SER A 38 -1.47 -18.93 -16.83
CA SER A 38 -2.53 -19.85 -16.46
C SER A 38 -2.52 -20.20 -14.96
N LEU A 39 -1.34 -20.42 -14.39
CA LEU A 39 -1.18 -20.67 -12.95
C LEU A 39 -1.65 -19.49 -12.10
N PHE A 40 -1.26 -18.25 -12.43
CA PHE A 40 -1.75 -17.06 -11.71
C PHE A 40 -3.26 -16.91 -11.84
N CYS A 41 -3.82 -17.09 -13.04
CA CYS A 41 -5.28 -17.09 -13.24
C CYS A 41 -5.95 -18.12 -12.34
N SER A 42 -5.47 -19.37 -12.35
CA SER A 42 -6.03 -20.44 -11.53
C SER A 42 -5.98 -20.11 -10.03
N ALA A 43 -4.89 -19.49 -9.56
CA ALA A 43 -4.75 -19.11 -8.16
C ALA A 43 -5.75 -18.02 -7.75
N ILE A 44 -5.97 -17.01 -8.60
CA ILE A 44 -6.91 -15.91 -8.31
C ILE A 44 -8.36 -16.39 -8.30
N TYR A 45 -8.73 -17.27 -9.21
CA TYR A 45 -10.10 -17.79 -9.30
C TYR A 45 -10.37 -18.99 -8.38
N SER A 46 -9.35 -19.49 -7.68
CA SER A 46 -9.53 -20.43 -6.57
C SER A 46 -9.97 -19.68 -5.30
N ASP A 47 -10.50 -20.37 -4.30
CA ASP A 47 -10.94 -19.79 -3.02
C ASP A 47 -9.80 -19.14 -2.18
N GLY A 48 -8.62 -18.92 -2.76
CA GLY A 48 -7.54 -18.07 -2.20
C GLY A 48 -6.92 -18.59 -0.91
N GLY A 49 -7.19 -19.84 -0.54
CA GLY A 49 -6.67 -20.45 0.68
C GLY A 49 -5.15 -20.64 0.66
N ALA A 50 -4.57 -20.85 1.85
CA ALA A 50 -3.12 -21.07 2.03
C ALA A 50 -2.58 -22.17 1.09
N THR A 51 -3.31 -23.28 0.96
CA THR A 51 -2.94 -24.40 0.09
C THR A 51 -2.82 -24.01 -1.37
N ALA A 52 -3.70 -23.12 -1.87
CA ALA A 52 -3.66 -22.67 -3.26
C ALA A 52 -2.46 -21.77 -3.52
N ALA A 53 -2.12 -20.89 -2.58
CA ALA A 53 -0.95 -20.01 -2.69
C ALA A 53 0.36 -20.82 -2.70
N SER A 54 0.55 -21.75 -1.78
CA SER A 54 1.77 -22.59 -1.75
C SER A 54 1.86 -23.53 -2.98
N ALA A 55 0.72 -24.06 -3.45
CA ALA A 55 0.68 -24.85 -4.68
C ALA A 55 1.07 -24.02 -5.91
N LEU A 56 0.60 -22.78 -6.02
CA LEU A 56 1.02 -21.85 -7.07
C LEU A 56 2.53 -21.66 -7.08
N ILE A 57 3.14 -21.34 -5.94
CA ILE A 57 4.59 -21.11 -5.86
C ILE A 57 5.36 -22.37 -6.27
N THR A 58 4.93 -23.53 -5.82
CA THR A 58 5.55 -24.82 -6.18
C THR A 58 5.48 -25.08 -7.68
N ASP A 59 4.31 -24.84 -8.29
CA ASP A 59 4.11 -25.01 -9.73
C ASP A 59 4.92 -23.99 -10.53
N CYS A 60 4.94 -22.71 -10.15
CA CYS A 60 5.76 -21.69 -10.80
C CYS A 60 7.26 -22.02 -10.69
N LEU A 61 7.71 -22.50 -9.53
CA LEU A 61 9.09 -22.93 -9.34
C LEU A 61 9.46 -24.09 -10.26
N SER A 62 8.54 -25.03 -10.49
CA SER A 62 8.75 -26.12 -11.45
C SER A 62 8.93 -25.62 -12.88
N VAL A 63 8.15 -24.60 -13.29
CA VAL A 63 8.30 -23.94 -14.60
C VAL A 63 9.63 -23.18 -14.68
N CYS A 64 10.13 -22.65 -13.58
CA CYS A 64 11.45 -22.02 -13.47
C CYS A 64 12.60 -23.02 -13.26
N GLY A 65 12.41 -24.31 -13.56
CA GLY A 65 13.45 -25.33 -13.44
C GLY A 65 13.95 -25.56 -12.01
N GLY A 66 13.17 -25.21 -10.99
CA GLY A 66 13.56 -25.29 -9.59
C GLY A 66 14.33 -24.07 -9.06
N SER A 67 14.61 -23.06 -9.90
CA SER A 67 15.41 -21.89 -9.50
C SER A 67 14.56 -20.82 -8.83
N THR A 68 14.78 -20.62 -7.52
CA THR A 68 14.12 -19.55 -6.74
C THR A 68 14.57 -18.16 -7.19
N GLU A 69 15.82 -18.01 -7.62
CA GLU A 69 16.33 -16.75 -8.17
C GLU A 69 15.62 -16.38 -9.48
N LEU A 70 15.45 -17.35 -10.38
CA LEU A 70 14.72 -17.13 -11.63
C LEU A 70 13.26 -16.81 -11.34
N LEU A 71 12.61 -17.55 -10.43
CA LEU A 71 11.23 -17.27 -10.01
C LEU A 71 11.09 -15.85 -9.46
N SER A 72 12.00 -15.41 -8.58
CA SER A 72 12.02 -14.04 -8.04
C SER A 72 12.08 -13.00 -9.16
N LYS A 73 12.93 -13.21 -10.18
CA LYS A 73 13.01 -12.32 -11.36
C LYS A 73 11.73 -12.36 -12.20
N VAL A 74 11.15 -13.54 -12.42
CA VAL A 74 9.89 -13.72 -13.16
C VAL A 74 8.76 -12.96 -12.48
N LEU A 75 8.59 -13.09 -11.16
CA LEU A 75 7.54 -12.41 -10.38
C LEU A 75 7.63 -10.87 -10.43
N GLN A 76 8.81 -10.35 -10.71
CA GLN A 76 9.10 -8.92 -10.79
C GLN A 76 9.15 -8.39 -12.24
N THR A 77 9.06 -9.27 -13.23
CA THR A 77 9.14 -8.91 -14.66
C THR A 77 7.75 -8.66 -15.24
N LYS A 78 7.65 -7.66 -16.11
CA LYS A 78 6.40 -7.36 -16.80
C LYS A 78 6.18 -8.34 -17.95
N PHE A 79 5.19 -9.21 -17.81
CA PHE A 79 4.81 -10.13 -18.90
C PHE A 79 3.32 -10.49 -18.91
N VAL A 80 2.56 -10.15 -17.87
CA VAL A 80 1.12 -10.36 -17.79
C VAL A 80 0.43 -9.05 -18.17
N ASP A 81 0.07 -8.88 -19.44
CA ASP A 81 -0.51 -7.64 -19.98
C ASP A 81 0.30 -6.37 -19.61
N GLU A 82 1.62 -6.42 -19.85
CA GLU A 82 2.59 -5.37 -19.50
C GLU A 82 2.69 -5.05 -18.00
N LYS A 83 2.18 -5.94 -17.13
CA LYS A 83 2.25 -5.84 -15.67
C LYS A 83 3.09 -6.98 -15.10
N THR A 84 3.60 -6.75 -13.90
CA THR A 84 4.23 -7.81 -13.11
C THR A 84 3.14 -8.77 -12.59
N PRO A 85 3.45 -10.06 -12.40
CA PRO A 85 2.53 -10.99 -11.75
C PRO A 85 1.95 -10.45 -10.44
N LEU A 86 2.78 -9.81 -9.61
CA LEU A 86 2.33 -9.26 -8.34
C LEU A 86 1.33 -8.10 -8.51
N HIS A 87 1.55 -7.17 -9.45
CA HIS A 87 0.55 -6.15 -9.80
C HIS A 87 -0.75 -6.81 -10.23
N TRP A 88 -0.65 -7.73 -11.20
CA TRP A 88 -1.82 -8.39 -11.79
C TRP A 88 -2.63 -9.15 -10.73
N VAL A 89 -1.96 -9.86 -9.82
CA VAL A 89 -2.61 -10.55 -8.71
C VAL A 89 -3.37 -9.58 -7.82
N ILE A 90 -2.73 -8.50 -7.36
CA ILE A 90 -3.36 -7.52 -6.49
C ILE A 90 -4.64 -6.99 -7.13
N VAL A 91 -4.58 -6.49 -8.37
CA VAL A 91 -5.73 -5.90 -9.08
C VAL A 91 -6.91 -6.87 -9.19
N ASN A 92 -6.63 -8.15 -9.46
CA ASN A 92 -7.66 -9.16 -9.67
C ASN A 92 -8.07 -9.91 -8.40
N LEU A 93 -7.53 -9.57 -7.22
CA LEU A 93 -8.04 -10.11 -5.97
C LEU A 93 -9.52 -9.75 -5.80
N GLY A 94 -10.31 -10.71 -5.29
CA GLY A 94 -11.67 -10.42 -4.86
C GLY A 94 -11.73 -9.23 -3.89
N ILE A 95 -12.80 -8.44 -3.95
CA ILE A 95 -13.03 -7.36 -2.99
C ILE A 95 -13.41 -8.01 -1.66
N ALA A 96 -12.55 -7.86 -0.65
CA ALA A 96 -12.85 -8.36 0.69
C ALA A 96 -14.08 -7.62 1.25
N LYS A 97 -14.95 -8.35 1.97
CA LYS A 97 -16.08 -7.75 2.68
C LYS A 97 -15.59 -7.14 3.99
N GLY A 98 -14.85 -6.05 3.92
CA GLY A 98 -14.37 -5.30 5.10
C GLY A 98 -12.88 -4.97 5.06
N PRO A 99 -12.38 -4.28 6.10
CA PRO A 99 -10.99 -3.84 6.18
C PRO A 99 -10.04 -5.03 6.26
N HIS A 100 -8.89 -4.91 5.61
CA HIS A 100 -7.86 -5.92 5.69
C HIS A 100 -7.17 -5.87 7.06
N THR A 101 -7.16 -6.99 7.79
CA THR A 101 -6.41 -7.12 9.04
C THR A 101 -5.03 -7.75 8.84
N ALA A 102 -4.84 -8.44 7.71
CA ALA A 102 -3.62 -9.11 7.32
C ALA A 102 -3.51 -9.13 5.80
N LEU A 103 -2.28 -9.27 5.30
CA LEU A 103 -2.01 -9.37 3.89
C LEU A 103 -2.66 -10.66 3.32
N PRO A 104 -3.36 -10.61 2.18
CA PRO A 104 -3.89 -11.81 1.54
C PRO A 104 -2.77 -12.83 1.32
N LEU A 105 -3.02 -14.09 1.69
CA LEU A 105 -2.00 -15.15 1.71
C LEU A 105 -1.30 -15.29 0.34
N LEU A 106 -2.06 -15.24 -0.75
CA LEU A 106 -1.51 -15.28 -2.11
C LEU A 106 -0.52 -14.14 -2.37
N VAL A 107 -0.84 -12.90 -1.98
CA VAL A 107 0.04 -11.75 -2.16
C VAL A 107 1.27 -11.86 -1.26
N LYS A 108 1.10 -12.35 -0.03
CA LYS A 108 2.21 -12.59 0.91
C LYS A 108 3.20 -13.61 0.36
N GLU A 109 2.73 -14.79 -0.05
CA GLU A 109 3.60 -15.85 -0.57
C GLU A 109 4.37 -15.41 -1.84
N ILE A 110 3.72 -14.67 -2.74
CA ILE A 110 4.38 -14.11 -3.92
C ILE A 110 5.43 -13.05 -3.53
N LEU A 111 5.12 -12.20 -2.54
CA LEU A 111 6.08 -11.22 -2.03
C LEU A 111 7.28 -11.90 -1.36
N ASP A 112 7.07 -12.92 -0.54
CA ASP A 112 8.13 -13.69 0.12
C ASP A 112 9.08 -14.33 -0.93
N CYS A 113 8.55 -14.73 -2.08
CA CYS A 113 9.35 -15.24 -3.21
C CYS A 113 10.15 -14.16 -3.96
N CYS A 114 9.88 -12.87 -3.73
CA CYS A 114 10.63 -11.77 -4.33
C CYS A 114 11.91 -11.42 -3.53
N ALA A 115 12.19 -12.11 -2.42
CA ALA A 115 13.40 -11.88 -1.63
C ALA A 115 14.68 -12.08 -2.47
N PRO A 116 15.81 -11.42 -2.12
CA PRO A 116 16.02 -10.55 -0.96
C PRO A 116 15.58 -9.09 -1.16
N SER A 117 15.21 -8.69 -2.38
CA SER A 117 14.84 -7.30 -2.66
C SER A 117 13.85 -7.18 -3.81
N LEU A 118 12.95 -6.20 -3.69
CA LEU A 118 12.05 -5.80 -4.75
C LEU A 118 12.70 -4.75 -5.64
N SER A 119 12.67 -5.00 -6.95
CA SER A 119 13.03 -4.06 -7.98
C SER A 119 12.14 -2.81 -7.92
N PRO A 120 12.66 -1.63 -8.32
CA PRO A 120 11.86 -0.41 -8.38
C PRO A 120 10.59 -0.56 -9.25
N VAL A 121 10.68 -1.37 -10.31
CA VAL A 121 9.54 -1.67 -11.20
C VAL A 121 8.45 -2.44 -10.47
N ALA A 122 8.81 -3.46 -9.69
CA ALA A 122 7.85 -4.22 -8.89
C ALA A 122 7.21 -3.35 -7.81
N LYS A 123 7.99 -2.51 -7.12
CA LYS A 123 7.46 -1.56 -6.11
C LYS A 123 6.45 -0.59 -6.71
N ALA A 124 6.78 0.05 -7.83
CA ALA A 124 5.86 0.93 -8.54
C ALA A 124 4.60 0.19 -9.04
N GLY A 125 4.75 -1.07 -9.46
CA GLY A 125 3.62 -1.92 -9.84
C GLY A 125 2.68 -2.22 -8.67
N ILE A 126 3.21 -2.48 -7.48
CA ILE A 126 2.42 -2.68 -6.25
C ILE A 126 1.64 -1.42 -5.88
N GLU A 127 2.30 -0.26 -5.86
CA GLU A 127 1.67 1.04 -5.58
C GLU A 127 0.54 1.33 -6.57
N MET A 128 0.80 1.09 -7.87
CA MET A 128 -0.18 1.27 -8.94
C MET A 128 -1.35 0.30 -8.81
N ALA A 129 -1.09 -0.97 -8.51
CA ALA A 129 -2.13 -1.98 -8.33
C ALA A 129 -3.07 -1.62 -7.16
N CYS A 130 -2.53 -1.12 -6.06
CA CYS A 130 -3.35 -0.65 -4.94
C CYS A 130 -4.15 0.60 -5.30
N CYS A 131 -3.58 1.50 -6.13
CA CYS A 131 -4.32 2.64 -6.69
C CYS A 131 -5.47 2.19 -7.60
N GLU A 132 -5.25 1.22 -8.48
CA GLU A 132 -6.30 0.71 -9.39
C GLU A 132 -7.48 0.11 -8.62
N ARG A 133 -7.24 -0.41 -7.41
CA ARG A 133 -8.26 -0.94 -6.51
C ARG A 133 -8.90 0.09 -5.59
N ASP A 134 -8.27 1.25 -5.43
CA ASP A 134 -8.59 2.23 -4.39
C ASP A 134 -8.61 1.62 -2.97
N ASP A 135 -7.61 0.77 -2.66
CA ASP A 135 -7.54 -0.06 -1.46
C ASP A 135 -6.39 0.37 -0.55
N ASP A 136 -6.63 1.37 0.30
CA ASP A 136 -5.61 1.89 1.23
C ASP A 136 -5.24 0.86 2.30
N ASP A 137 -6.20 0.11 2.85
CA ASP A 137 -5.91 -0.87 3.90
C ASP A 137 -4.91 -1.94 3.41
N LEU A 138 -5.11 -2.46 2.20
CA LEU A 138 -4.16 -3.38 1.57
C LEU A 138 -2.80 -2.72 1.36
N TYR A 139 -2.78 -1.49 0.86
CA TYR A 139 -1.54 -0.73 0.67
C TYR A 139 -0.76 -0.54 1.98
N GLN A 140 -1.42 -0.12 3.06
CA GLN A 140 -0.80 0.06 4.37
C GLN A 140 -0.22 -1.26 4.91
N LEU A 141 -0.91 -2.39 4.69
CA LEU A 141 -0.39 -3.71 5.06
C LEU A 141 0.83 -4.12 4.22
N MET A 142 0.80 -3.84 2.92
CA MET A 142 1.93 -4.12 2.03
C MET A 142 3.16 -3.30 2.41
N MET A 143 3.00 -2.01 2.75
CA MET A 143 4.12 -1.15 3.14
C MET A 143 4.81 -1.60 4.45
N ARG A 144 4.15 -2.44 5.26
CA ARG A 144 4.75 -3.05 6.46
C ARG A 144 5.55 -4.32 6.16
N HIS A 145 5.51 -4.82 4.93
CA HIS A 145 6.27 -6.00 4.53
C HIS A 145 7.77 -5.70 4.48
N GLU A 146 8.61 -6.63 4.93
CA GLU A 146 10.07 -6.44 5.05
C GLU A 146 10.76 -5.97 3.75
N LEU A 147 10.34 -6.48 2.60
CA LEU A 147 10.87 -6.10 1.29
C LEU A 147 10.45 -4.69 0.82
N LEU A 148 9.36 -4.16 1.39
CA LEU A 148 8.76 -2.87 1.02
C LEU A 148 9.06 -1.77 2.03
N LEU A 149 9.39 -2.14 3.28
CA LEU A 149 10.03 -1.26 4.26
C LEU A 149 11.31 -0.70 3.63
N SER A 150 11.17 0.44 2.95
CA SER A 150 12.24 1.06 2.20
C SER A 150 13.24 1.60 3.20
N ASN A 151 14.31 0.85 3.47
CA ASN A 151 15.43 1.20 4.37
C ASN A 151 14.95 2.23 5.39
N ALA A 152 14.00 1.82 6.24
CA ALA A 152 13.32 2.73 7.15
C ALA A 152 14.39 3.64 7.72
N ASP A 153 14.22 4.96 7.54
CA ASP A 153 15.20 5.95 7.96
C ASP A 153 15.63 5.52 9.36
N PRO A 154 16.92 5.22 9.62
CA PRO A 154 17.36 4.57 10.86
C PRO A 154 17.02 5.38 12.12
N THR A 155 16.49 6.59 11.95
CA THR A 155 15.88 7.46 12.96
C THR A 155 14.43 7.09 13.35
N SER A 156 13.78 6.20 12.61
CA SER A 156 12.41 5.71 12.79
C SER A 156 12.09 5.00 14.11
N PRO A 157 13.00 4.31 14.84
CA PRO A 157 12.58 3.58 16.05
C PRO A 157 12.19 4.51 17.21
N LEU A 158 12.45 5.83 17.10
CA LEU A 158 12.14 6.79 18.17
C LEU A 158 10.64 7.08 18.32
N PHE A 159 9.86 6.91 17.26
CA PHE A 159 8.46 7.31 17.23
C PHE A 159 7.58 6.27 16.55
N GLU A 160 6.34 6.17 17.02
CA GLU A 160 5.32 5.34 16.38
C GLU A 160 4.89 5.97 15.04
N ASP A 161 4.62 5.11 14.06
CA ASP A 161 4.16 5.53 12.74
C ASP A 161 2.77 6.16 12.81
N PRO A 162 2.47 7.15 11.92
CA PRO A 162 1.12 7.66 11.76
C PRO A 162 0.12 6.54 11.43
N THR A 163 -1.04 6.56 12.07
CA THR A 163 -2.17 5.72 11.68
C THR A 163 -3.07 6.47 10.72
N VAL A 164 -3.48 5.82 9.63
CA VAL A 164 -4.31 6.39 8.58
C VAL A 164 -5.51 5.48 8.32
N LYS A 165 -6.68 6.09 8.04
CA LYS A 165 -7.90 5.41 7.64
C LYS A 165 -8.59 6.21 6.55
N VAL A 166 -9.07 5.53 5.53
CA VAL A 166 -9.79 6.17 4.41
C VAL A 166 -11.23 5.69 4.41
N ALA A 167 -12.17 6.63 4.50
CA ALA A 167 -13.60 6.35 4.40
C ALA A 167 -14.29 7.48 3.67
N ASP A 168 -15.15 7.17 2.69
CA ASP A 168 -15.96 8.15 1.95
C ASP A 168 -15.18 9.36 1.37
N ASN A 169 -13.95 9.12 0.89
CA ASN A 169 -13.01 10.16 0.39
C ASN A 169 -12.49 11.12 1.48
N VAL A 170 -12.63 10.73 2.74
CA VAL A 170 -12.06 11.42 3.89
C VAL A 170 -10.94 10.56 4.45
N VAL A 171 -9.73 11.11 4.44
CA VAL A 171 -8.59 10.49 5.11
C VAL A 171 -8.57 10.97 6.55
N THR A 172 -8.82 10.07 7.49
CA THR A 172 -8.60 10.33 8.91
C THR A 172 -7.22 9.84 9.29
N PHE A 173 -6.42 10.66 9.95
CA PHE A 173 -5.09 10.29 10.40
C PHE A 173 -4.86 10.67 11.86
N LYS A 174 -3.89 10.00 12.47
CA LYS A 174 -3.44 10.23 13.84
C LYS A 174 -1.92 10.05 13.90
N ILE A 175 -1.21 11.06 14.39
CA ILE A 175 0.26 11.08 14.52
C ILE A 175 0.62 11.09 16.01
N PRO A 176 1.11 9.96 16.55
CA PRO A 176 1.51 9.87 17.95
C PRO A 176 2.71 10.79 18.24
N LYS A 177 2.70 11.48 19.38
CA LYS A 177 3.79 12.38 19.80
C LYS A 177 4.20 13.39 18.71
N PHE A 178 3.25 13.87 17.92
CA PHE A 178 3.48 14.74 16.76
C PHE A 178 4.45 15.90 17.05
N LEU A 179 4.28 16.61 18.16
CA LEU A 179 5.18 17.72 18.48
C LEU A 179 6.60 17.28 18.73
N ASP A 180 6.79 16.15 19.41
CA ASP A 180 8.12 15.62 19.70
C ASP A 180 8.77 15.20 18.38
N GLN A 181 8.01 14.55 17.48
CA GLN A 181 8.44 14.27 16.11
C GLN A 181 8.86 15.56 15.39
N MET A 182 8.02 16.59 15.40
CA MET A 182 8.31 17.86 14.71
C MET A 182 9.45 18.66 15.34
N LEU A 183 9.74 18.49 16.62
CA LEU A 183 10.87 19.14 17.29
C LEU A 183 12.18 18.42 17.00
N VAL A 184 12.17 17.08 16.98
CA VAL A 184 13.34 16.24 16.77
C VAL A 184 13.64 16.04 15.28
N LEU A 185 12.66 15.52 14.53
CA LEU A 185 12.80 15.15 13.11
C LEU A 185 12.59 16.33 12.15
N LYS A 186 11.92 17.40 12.61
CA LYS A 186 11.49 18.56 11.79
C LYS A 186 10.52 18.24 10.65
N MET A 187 10.21 16.97 10.43
CA MET A 187 9.33 16.49 9.38
C MET A 187 8.68 15.18 9.81
N THR A 188 7.41 15.01 9.46
CA THR A 188 6.74 13.70 9.50
C THR A 188 5.94 13.53 8.23
N ARG A 189 5.87 12.31 7.70
CA ARG A 189 5.18 12.03 6.44
C ARG A 189 4.48 10.68 6.49
N PHE A 190 3.39 10.56 5.75
CA PHE A 190 2.71 9.30 5.51
C PHE A 190 2.11 9.29 4.11
N GLN A 191 1.86 8.10 3.60
CA GLN A 191 1.28 7.88 2.29
C GLN A 191 -0.10 7.25 2.44
N VAL A 192 -1.01 7.59 1.53
CA VAL A 192 -2.39 7.12 1.55
C VAL A 192 -2.93 6.98 0.13
N ILE A 193 -3.75 5.96 -0.10
CA ILE A 193 -4.51 5.81 -1.34
C ILE A 193 -5.91 6.36 -1.15
N SER A 194 -6.35 7.20 -2.08
CA SER A 194 -7.75 7.63 -2.16
C SER A 194 -8.11 7.98 -3.59
N ARG A 195 -9.33 7.64 -4.02
CA ARG A 195 -9.83 7.90 -5.39
C ARG A 195 -8.91 7.36 -6.48
N GLY A 196 -8.29 6.23 -6.20
CA GLY A 196 -7.31 5.58 -7.07
C GLY A 196 -6.04 6.40 -7.33
N ALA A 197 -5.67 7.27 -6.39
CA ALA A 197 -4.42 8.01 -6.41
C ALA A 197 -3.65 7.82 -5.10
N LEU A 198 -2.33 7.75 -5.22
CA LEU A 198 -1.40 7.71 -4.09
C LEU A 198 -0.98 9.14 -3.74
N TYR A 199 -1.24 9.53 -2.49
CA TYR A 199 -0.87 10.82 -1.94
C TYR A 199 0.22 10.65 -0.88
N CYS A 200 1.16 11.58 -0.88
CA CYS A 200 2.11 11.79 0.20
C CYS A 200 1.69 13.03 0.98
N ILE A 201 1.42 12.86 2.27
CA ILE A 201 1.14 13.95 3.19
C ILE A 201 2.39 14.18 4.02
N THR A 202 2.92 15.40 3.98
CA THR A 202 4.11 15.80 4.71
C THR A 202 3.79 16.98 5.61
N PHE A 203 4.15 16.87 6.88
CA PHE A 203 4.20 17.97 7.82
C PHE A 203 5.66 18.37 8.01
N SER A 204 5.96 19.66 7.92
CA SER A 204 7.31 20.17 8.11
C SER A 204 7.33 21.34 9.10
N ASN A 205 8.42 21.48 9.85
CA ASN A 205 8.64 22.54 10.83
C ASN A 205 9.93 23.27 10.46
N THR A 206 9.80 24.49 9.97
CA THR A 206 10.91 25.43 9.81
C THR A 206 10.95 26.38 11.02
N PRO A 207 12.06 27.11 11.25
CA PRO A 207 12.17 28.01 12.40
C PRO A 207 11.00 28.99 12.56
N ASP A 208 10.40 29.41 11.44
CA ASP A 208 9.39 30.48 11.43
C ASP A 208 7.95 29.95 11.24
N ARG A 209 7.77 28.73 10.74
CA ARG A 209 6.44 28.22 10.37
C ARG A 209 6.38 26.70 10.31
N TRP A 210 5.18 26.18 10.59
CA TRP A 210 4.85 24.80 10.32
C TRP A 210 4.02 24.79 9.05
N THR A 211 4.33 23.85 8.16
CA THR A 211 3.58 23.69 6.91
C THR A 211 3.10 22.27 6.80
N PHE A 212 2.02 22.09 6.07
CA PHE A 212 1.64 20.80 5.54
C PHE A 212 1.62 20.86 4.03
N GLU A 213 1.90 19.72 3.44
CA GLU A 213 1.91 19.52 2.01
C GLU A 213 1.22 18.20 1.69
N VAL A 214 0.32 18.22 0.72
CA VAL A 214 -0.30 17.02 0.14
C VAL A 214 0.11 16.96 -1.33
N VAL A 215 0.85 15.93 -1.70
CA VAL A 215 1.33 15.71 -3.07
C VAL A 215 0.75 14.42 -3.62
N ARG A 216 0.15 14.45 -4.81
CA ARG A 216 -0.13 13.21 -5.56
C ARG A 216 1.16 12.72 -6.18
N ILE A 217 1.62 11.56 -5.74
CA ILE A 217 2.87 10.94 -6.20
C ILE A 217 2.62 9.84 -7.24
N GLY A 218 1.41 9.28 -7.29
CA GLY A 218 1.01 8.28 -8.29
C GLY A 218 -0.51 8.22 -8.45
N ALA A 219 -0.98 7.59 -9.53
CA ALA A 219 -2.40 7.25 -9.69
C ALA A 219 -2.67 6.26 -10.80
N ALA A 220 -3.78 5.55 -10.65
CA ALA A 220 -4.32 4.63 -11.63
C ALA A 220 -4.64 5.33 -12.97
N PRO A 221 -4.54 4.59 -14.09
CA PRO A 221 -4.93 5.11 -15.41
C PRO A 221 -6.36 5.67 -15.42
N GLY A 222 -6.54 6.84 -16.03
CA GLY A 222 -7.85 7.50 -16.15
C GLY A 222 -8.30 8.31 -14.93
N VAL A 223 -7.60 8.23 -13.79
CA VAL A 223 -7.90 9.06 -12.62
C VAL A 223 -7.55 10.52 -12.90
N LYS A 224 -8.58 11.38 -12.93
CA LYS A 224 -8.43 12.82 -13.13
C LYS A 224 -7.67 13.44 -11.96
N GLN A 225 -6.90 14.49 -12.27
CA GLN A 225 -6.28 15.30 -11.23
C GLN A 225 -7.39 15.96 -10.39
N LEU A 226 -7.22 15.96 -9.07
CA LEU A 226 -8.15 16.63 -8.17
C LEU A 226 -8.23 18.11 -8.52
N SER A 227 -9.45 18.63 -8.63
CA SER A 227 -9.74 20.06 -8.68
C SER A 227 -10.52 20.43 -7.42
N GLY A 228 -9.97 21.33 -6.60
CA GLY A 228 -10.68 21.87 -5.43
C GLY A 228 -9.79 22.14 -4.22
N GLY A 229 -10.44 22.48 -3.11
CA GLY A 229 -9.78 22.70 -1.82
C GLY A 229 -9.66 21.39 -1.05
N ILE A 230 -8.49 21.15 -0.48
CA ILE A 230 -8.29 20.20 0.60
C ILE A 230 -8.61 20.91 1.91
N GLN A 231 -9.52 20.34 2.69
CA GLN A 231 -9.75 20.77 4.07
C GLN A 231 -8.99 19.84 5.00
N LEU A 232 -8.05 20.41 5.76
CA LEU A 232 -7.46 19.77 6.91
C LEU A 232 -8.17 20.23 8.16
N VAL A 233 -8.84 19.29 8.81
CA VAL A 233 -9.40 19.50 10.15
C VAL A 233 -8.42 18.94 11.16
N PHE A 234 -8.04 19.69 12.19
CA PHE A 234 -7.27 19.16 13.31
C PHE A 234 -8.11 19.16 14.59
N ASP A 235 -8.05 18.05 15.29
CA ASP A 235 -8.60 17.90 16.64
C ASP A 235 -7.42 17.79 17.61
N CYS A 236 -7.15 18.86 18.36
CA CYS A 236 -6.17 18.82 19.44
C CYS A 236 -6.83 18.21 20.67
N LEU A 237 -6.49 16.96 20.99
CA LEU A 237 -6.98 16.30 22.19
C LEU A 237 -6.51 17.04 23.45
N GLY A 238 -7.46 17.27 24.34
CA GLY A 238 -7.28 17.89 25.64
C GLY A 238 -8.44 18.85 25.89
N GLU A 239 -9.38 18.33 26.66
CA GLU A 239 -10.55 19.04 27.14
C GLU A 239 -10.09 20.14 28.10
N GLU A 240 -10.13 21.39 27.66
CA GLU A 240 -10.21 22.50 28.60
C GLU A 240 -11.68 22.71 28.93
N SER A 241 -12.13 22.12 30.03
CA SER A 241 -13.43 22.48 30.62
C SER A 241 -13.26 23.78 31.38
N VAL A 242 -13.57 24.90 30.72
CA VAL A 242 -13.79 26.18 31.40
C VAL A 242 -15.29 26.31 31.62
N ASN A 243 -15.74 26.28 32.88
CA ASN A 243 -17.15 26.39 33.29
C ASN A 243 -18.09 25.30 32.71
N GLY A 244 -17.61 24.06 32.54
CA GLY A 244 -18.44 22.93 32.12
C GLY A 244 -18.81 22.92 30.63
N ALA A 245 -18.36 23.91 29.84
CA ALA A 245 -18.46 23.91 28.39
C ALA A 245 -17.20 23.29 27.78
N LYS A 246 -17.37 22.20 27.03
CA LYS A 246 -16.29 21.59 26.23
C LYS A 246 -16.00 22.46 25.01
N LEU A 247 -15.00 23.32 25.07
CA LEU A 247 -14.48 23.96 23.86
C LEU A 247 -13.56 22.98 23.14
N GLY A 248 -14.09 22.34 22.09
CA GLY A 248 -13.27 21.61 21.15
C GLY A 248 -12.34 22.58 20.41
N ASN A 249 -11.03 22.42 20.59
CA ASN A 249 -10.03 23.14 19.78
C ASN A 249 -9.95 22.49 18.39
N ARG A 250 -11.01 22.64 17.60
CA ARG A 250 -11.07 22.20 16.20
C ARG A 250 -10.52 23.29 15.30
N PHE A 251 -9.55 22.95 14.47
CA PHE A 251 -8.96 23.87 13.49
C PHE A 251 -9.28 23.42 12.09
N ILE A 252 -9.63 24.36 11.21
CA ILE A 252 -9.88 24.06 9.81
C ILE A 252 -8.91 24.88 8.98
N PHE A 253 -8.08 24.19 8.21
CA PHE A 253 -7.17 24.78 7.24
C PHE A 253 -7.64 24.35 5.85
N SER A 254 -7.79 25.33 4.97
CA SER A 254 -8.09 25.06 3.56
C SER A 254 -6.84 25.34 2.74
N ALA A 255 -6.42 24.38 1.94
CA ALA A 255 -5.40 24.58 0.91
C ALA A 255 -6.03 24.32 -0.47
N THR A 256 -5.72 25.17 -1.44
CA THR A 256 -6.18 24.96 -2.81
C THR A 256 -5.19 24.05 -3.54
N TYR A 257 -5.71 22.97 -4.13
CA TYR A 257 -4.90 22.05 -4.91
C TYR A 257 -4.51 22.70 -6.24
N ARG A 258 -3.22 22.81 -6.52
CA ARG A 258 -2.65 23.27 -7.80
C ARG A 258 -1.58 22.29 -8.25
N GLU A 259 -1.63 21.86 -9.50
CA GLU A 259 -0.55 21.07 -10.12
C GLU A 259 -0.13 19.83 -9.30
N SER A 260 -1.10 19.06 -8.78
CA SER A 260 -0.84 17.85 -7.97
C SER A 260 -0.30 18.11 -6.56
N ARG A 261 -0.41 19.36 -6.09
CA ARG A 261 0.13 19.79 -4.81
C ARG A 261 -0.86 20.72 -4.10
N ALA A 262 -1.06 20.51 -2.81
CA ALA A 262 -1.66 21.51 -1.93
C ALA A 262 -0.69 21.80 -0.80
N VAL A 263 -0.45 23.08 -0.54
CA VAL A 263 0.38 23.53 0.58
C VAL A 263 -0.48 24.44 1.44
N GLY A 264 -0.42 24.22 2.75
CA GLY A 264 -0.99 25.15 3.71
C GLY A 264 -0.03 25.40 4.87
N GLU A 265 -0.22 26.55 5.51
CA GLU A 265 0.56 26.94 6.67
C GLU A 265 -0.26 26.75 7.94
N ILE A 266 0.39 26.20 8.97
CA ILE A 266 -0.19 26.01 10.30
C ILE A 266 0.58 26.91 11.26
N ASN A 267 -0.06 27.99 11.75
CA ASN A 267 0.56 28.84 12.76
C ASN A 267 0.43 28.20 14.16
N LEU A 268 1.26 27.18 14.42
CA LEU A 268 1.31 26.50 15.72
C LEU A 268 2.17 27.27 16.73
N LEU A 269 3.01 28.22 16.30
CA LEU A 269 3.85 29.00 17.21
C LEU A 269 3.04 29.83 18.21
N ARG A 270 1.95 30.47 17.77
CA ARG A 270 1.02 31.15 18.69
C ARG A 270 0.34 30.20 19.70
N LYS A 271 0.35 28.90 19.42
CA LYS A 271 -0.36 27.87 20.18
C LYS A 271 0.56 26.81 20.80
N ARG A 272 1.89 26.98 20.68
CA ARG A 272 2.90 26.09 21.25
C ARG A 272 2.70 25.92 22.75
N ASN A 273 2.27 26.99 23.43
CA ASN A 273 1.95 26.96 24.86
C ASN A 273 0.77 26.03 25.20
N ASN A 274 -0.20 25.84 24.30
CA ASN A 274 -1.36 24.98 24.54
C ASN A 274 -0.99 23.49 24.56
N PHE A 275 0.18 23.14 24.03
CA PHE A 275 0.67 21.78 24.03
C PHE A 275 1.68 21.49 25.15
N ILE A 276 2.29 22.53 25.72
CA ILE A 276 3.22 22.37 26.84
C ILE A 276 2.41 21.91 28.06
N GLY A 277 2.71 20.70 28.55
CA GLY A 277 2.04 20.10 29.72
C GLY A 277 0.93 19.10 29.41
N ARG A 278 0.51 18.92 28.14
CA ARG A 278 -0.41 17.85 27.76
C ARG A 278 0.33 16.53 27.62
N THR A 279 -0.24 15.46 28.19
CA THR A 279 0.27 14.09 28.09
C THR A 279 0.06 13.52 26.69
N ASP A 280 -1.05 13.87 26.04
CA ASP A 280 -1.39 13.43 24.69
C ASP A 280 -0.99 14.48 23.66
N ARG A 281 0.26 14.43 23.20
CA ARG A 281 0.82 15.29 22.13
C ARG A 281 0.50 14.77 20.74
N GLU A 282 -0.74 14.33 20.55
CA GLU A 282 -1.21 13.73 19.32
C GLU A 282 -1.77 14.78 18.36
N LEU A 283 -1.56 14.56 17.06
CA LEU A 283 -2.27 15.28 16.02
C LEU A 283 -3.22 14.33 15.31
N SER A 284 -4.52 14.57 15.45
CA SER A 284 -5.55 13.90 14.67
C SER A 284 -6.16 14.85 13.67
N GLY A 285 -6.52 14.35 12.49
CA GLY A 285 -7.17 15.18 11.51
C GLY A 285 -7.85 14.47 10.37
N GLN A 286 -8.55 15.25 9.54
CA GLN A 286 -9.28 14.77 8.38
C GLN A 286 -8.87 15.53 7.13
N ILE A 287 -8.70 14.82 6.02
CA ILE A 287 -8.42 15.37 4.69
C ILE A 287 -9.59 15.00 3.78
N GLY A 288 -10.40 16.00 3.42
CA GLY A 288 -11.46 15.79 2.43
C GLY A 288 -10.93 15.98 1.01
N PHE A 289 -11.11 14.98 0.15
CA PHE A 289 -10.88 15.14 -1.28
C PHE A 289 -12.19 15.53 -1.99
N PRO A 290 -12.20 16.59 -2.81
CA PRO A 290 -13.39 17.00 -3.55
C PRO A 290 -13.85 15.86 -4.47
N LYS A 291 -15.16 15.74 -4.73
CA LYS A 291 -15.75 14.78 -5.68
C LYS A 291 -15.38 15.09 -7.12
#